data_AF-A0A975UE32-F1
#
_entry.id   AF-A0A975UE32-F1
#
_cell.length_a   1.000
_cell.length_b   1.000
_cell.length_c   1.000
_cell.angle_alpha   90.00
_cell.angle_beta   90.00
_cell.angle_gamma   90.00
#
_symmetry.space_group_name_H-M   'P 1'
#
loop_
_entity.id
_entity.type
_entity.pdbx_description
1 polymer ?
#
loop_
_entity_poly.entity_id
_entity_poly.type
_entity_poly.pdbx_seq_one_letter_code
_entity_poly.pdbx_strand_id
1 'polypeptide(L)'
;MKHFVLKRRYFSHGTYSTLHRADGSVVCCVVERAWLNNAPSQSCIPEGSYALYPHQSPKFGDCYALESEALGVTRYGPSLRTHILIHKANSPKELEGCLAPGVDFGFVGGEWAVMNSTAAFNSLMAELAGEPANLTIVKD
;
A
#
# COMPACT_ATOMS: atom_id res chain seq x y z
N MET A 1 -1.74 2.42 19.49
CA MET A 1 -1.64 2.68 18.03
C MET A 1 -1.33 1.35 17.35
N LYS A 2 -2.08 0.98 16.30
CA LYS A 2 -1.85 -0.30 15.58
C LYS A 2 -0.52 -0.22 14.81
N HIS A 3 0.17 -1.35 14.68
CA HIS A 3 1.42 -1.44 13.94
C HIS A 3 1.34 -2.60 12.95
N PHE A 4 1.68 -2.33 11.69
CA PHE A 4 1.77 -3.31 10.64
C PHE A 4 3.17 -3.39 10.04
N VAL A 5 3.51 -4.56 9.52
CA VAL A 5 4.76 -4.80 8.78
C VAL A 5 4.40 -5.27 7.38
N LEU A 6 4.84 -4.55 6.36
CA LEU A 6 4.70 -4.93 4.96
C LEU A 6 6.01 -5.54 4.47
N LYS A 7 5.98 -6.83 4.16
CA LYS A 7 7.14 -7.55 3.64
C LYS A 7 7.06 -7.63 2.11
N ARG A 8 7.98 -6.96 1.44
CA ARG A 8 8.00 -6.78 -0.02
C ARG A 8 8.86 -7.81 -0.73
N ARG A 9 8.33 -8.31 -1.85
CA ARG A 9 9.10 -9.03 -2.87
C ARG A 9 9.02 -8.25 -4.19
N TYR A 10 10.20 -7.93 -4.74
CA TYR A 10 10.34 -7.06 -5.90
C TYR A 10 10.48 -7.85 -7.20
N PHE A 11 9.74 -7.45 -8.22
CA PHE A 11 9.81 -7.97 -9.57
C PHE A 11 9.81 -6.82 -10.57
N SER A 12 10.26 -7.08 -11.81
CA SER A 12 10.28 -6.07 -12.87
C SER A 12 8.88 -5.58 -13.26
N HIS A 13 7.84 -6.40 -13.05
CA HIS A 13 6.45 -6.10 -13.40
C HIS A 13 5.59 -5.60 -12.24
N GLY A 14 6.10 -5.60 -11.01
CA GLY A 14 5.33 -5.20 -9.83
C GLY A 14 6.03 -5.54 -8.52
N THR A 15 5.50 -5.03 -7.43
CA THR A 15 5.92 -5.41 -6.07
C THR A 15 4.76 -6.13 -5.41
N TYR A 16 5.04 -7.30 -4.83
CA TYR A 16 4.03 -8.17 -4.24
C TYR A 16 4.42 -8.49 -2.81
N SER A 17 3.49 -8.22 -1.90
CA SER A 17 3.81 -8.07 -0.50
C SER A 17 2.78 -8.76 0.39
N THR A 18 3.19 -9.13 1.59
CA THR A 18 2.28 -9.60 2.64
C THR A 18 2.29 -8.61 3.80
N LEU A 19 1.09 -8.21 4.24
CA LEU A 19 0.90 -7.30 5.36
C LEU A 19 0.69 -8.13 6.63
N HIS A 20 1.45 -7.84 7.69
CA HIS A 20 1.40 -8.56 8.95
C HIS A 20 1.07 -7.63 10.10
N ARG A 21 0.39 -8.15 11.12
CA ARG A 21 0.27 -7.51 12.43
C ARG A 21 1.57 -7.67 13.22
N ALA A 22 1.68 -6.95 14.33
CA ALA A 22 2.84 -7.03 15.23
C ALA A 22 3.09 -8.43 15.81
N ASP A 23 2.05 -9.27 15.92
CA ASP A 23 2.16 -10.67 16.36
C ASP A 23 2.60 -11.64 15.24
N GLY A 24 2.85 -11.13 14.03
CA GLY A 24 3.24 -11.90 12.86
C GLY A 24 2.07 -12.48 12.05
N SER A 25 0.84 -12.40 12.54
CA SER A 25 -0.34 -12.88 11.80
C SER A 25 -0.53 -12.09 10.52
N VAL A 26 -0.91 -12.79 9.44
CA VAL A 26 -1.15 -12.19 8.13
C VAL A 26 -2.49 -11.43 8.15
N VAL A 27 -2.49 -10.23 7.59
CA VAL A 27 -3.68 -9.41 7.37
C VAL A 27 -4.21 -9.63 5.95
N CYS A 28 -3.37 -9.42 4.95
CA CYS A 28 -3.72 -9.54 3.54
C CYS A 28 -2.47 -9.55 2.63
N CYS A 29 -2.69 -9.83 1.35
CA CYS A 29 -1.71 -9.57 0.29
C CYS A 29 -1.82 -8.10 -0.16
N VAL A 30 -0.74 -7.55 -0.71
CA VAL A 30 -0.70 -6.19 -1.26
C VAL A 30 0.06 -6.20 -2.58
N VAL A 31 -0.46 -5.48 -3.57
CA VAL A 31 0.23 -5.19 -4.83
C VAL A 31 0.57 -3.71 -4.93
N GLU A 32 1.73 -3.42 -5.50
CA GLU A 32 2.23 -2.08 -5.77
C GLU A 32 2.92 -2.06 -7.15
N ARG A 33 3.25 -0.85 -7.63
CA ARG A 33 4.14 -0.68 -8.78
C ARG A 33 5.51 -1.31 -8.53
N ALA A 34 6.21 -1.64 -9.61
CA ALA A 34 7.61 -2.04 -9.54
C ALA A 34 8.45 -0.92 -8.90
N TRP A 35 9.55 -1.28 -8.25
CA TRP A 35 10.50 -0.30 -7.76
C TRP A 35 11.25 0.35 -8.93
N LEU A 36 11.12 1.66 -9.07
CA LEU A 36 11.78 2.48 -10.08
C LEU A 36 12.46 3.67 -9.41
N ASN A 37 13.28 3.40 -8.39
CA ASN A 37 14.08 4.39 -7.66
C ASN A 37 13.25 5.57 -7.12
N ASN A 38 12.12 5.27 -6.49
CA ASN A 38 11.17 6.25 -5.96
C ASN A 38 10.62 7.24 -7.02
N ALA A 39 10.60 6.88 -8.31
CA ALA A 39 10.04 7.73 -9.36
C ALA A 39 8.56 8.07 -9.09
N PRO A 40 8.18 9.37 -9.13
CA PRO A 40 6.80 9.80 -8.96
C PRO A 40 5.85 9.13 -9.95
N SER A 41 4.65 8.79 -9.46
CA SER A 41 3.56 8.17 -10.23
C SER A 41 3.86 6.83 -10.92
N GLN A 42 5.07 6.27 -10.75
CA GLN A 42 5.54 5.11 -11.52
C GLN A 42 6.15 4.01 -10.66
N SER A 43 6.69 4.37 -9.49
CA SER A 43 7.37 3.47 -8.54
C SER A 43 6.52 3.19 -7.29
N CYS A 44 6.69 2.04 -6.65
CA CYS A 44 6.36 1.95 -5.22
C CYS A 44 7.25 2.92 -4.40
N ILE A 45 6.83 3.25 -3.18
CA ILE A 45 7.59 4.14 -2.28
C ILE A 45 8.79 3.42 -1.65
N PRO A 46 9.78 4.12 -1.04
CA PRO A 46 10.91 3.47 -0.38
C PRO A 46 10.51 2.52 0.76
N GLU A 47 11.45 1.67 1.17
CA GLU A 47 11.35 0.94 2.43
C GLU A 47 11.55 1.90 3.61
N GLY A 48 11.02 1.53 4.78
CA GLY A 48 11.14 2.31 6.01
C GLY A 48 9.82 2.47 6.76
N SER A 49 9.77 3.43 7.67
CA SER A 49 8.63 3.66 8.55
C SER A 49 7.73 4.78 8.04
N TYR A 50 6.43 4.51 8.07
CA TYR A 50 5.35 5.40 7.64
C TYR A 50 4.28 5.49 8.71
N ALA A 51 3.75 6.70 8.91
CA ALA A 51 2.48 6.89 9.60
C ALA A 51 1.33 6.67 8.59
N LEU A 52 0.29 5.99 9.04
CA LEU A 52 -0.97 5.80 8.33
C LEU A 52 -2.01 6.74 8.94
N TYR A 53 -2.61 7.57 8.10
CA TYR A 53 -3.68 8.47 8.51
C TYR A 53 -4.96 8.20 7.72
N PRO A 54 -6.14 8.23 8.37
CA PRO A 54 -7.41 8.29 7.66
C PRO A 54 -7.40 9.47 6.68
N HIS A 55 -7.92 9.23 5.47
CA HIS A 55 -7.91 10.21 4.39
C HIS A 55 -9.13 10.05 3.50
N GLN A 56 -9.67 11.17 3.00
CA GLN A 56 -10.78 11.17 2.06
C GLN A 56 -10.27 11.56 0.67
N SER A 57 -10.23 10.59 -0.24
CA SER A 57 -9.85 10.82 -1.63
C SER A 57 -11.06 11.24 -2.47
N PRO A 58 -10.96 12.27 -3.32
CA PRO A 58 -12.02 12.61 -4.28
C PRO A 58 -12.36 11.48 -5.25
N LYS A 59 -11.38 10.63 -5.58
CA LYS A 59 -11.52 9.52 -6.53
C LYS A 59 -11.93 8.21 -5.85
N PHE A 60 -11.37 7.93 -4.67
CA PHE A 60 -11.50 6.62 -4.03
C PHE A 60 -12.40 6.60 -2.80
N GLY A 61 -12.85 7.77 -2.32
CA GLY A 61 -13.59 7.91 -1.07
C GLY A 61 -12.70 7.72 0.15
N ASP A 62 -13.26 7.17 1.23
CA ASP A 62 -12.54 6.92 2.47
C ASP A 62 -11.44 5.87 2.27
N CYS A 63 -10.23 6.23 2.71
CA CYS A 63 -9.02 5.44 2.55
C CYS A 63 -7.98 5.83 3.62
N TYR A 64 -6.76 5.30 3.48
CA TYR A 64 -5.62 5.72 4.30
C TYR A 64 -4.51 6.27 3.43
N ALA A 65 -3.81 7.28 3.93
CA ALA A 65 -2.64 7.85 3.30
C ALA A 65 -1.38 7.58 4.14
N LEU A 66 -0.28 7.29 3.45
CA LEU A 66 1.04 7.06 4.04
C LEU A 66 1.81 8.38 4.13
N GLU A 67 2.52 8.59 5.24
CA GLU A 67 3.33 9.78 5.49
C GLU A 67 4.67 9.42 6.14
N SER A 68 5.75 9.92 5.55
CA SER A 68 7.12 9.86 6.05
C SER A 68 7.94 10.99 5.40
N GLU A 69 8.09 12.11 6.09
CA GLU A 69 8.84 13.27 5.61
C GLU A 69 10.29 12.90 5.29
N ALA A 70 10.92 12.07 6.12
CA ALA A 70 12.29 11.61 5.94
C ALA A 70 12.49 10.79 4.65
N LEU A 71 11.43 10.13 4.16
CA LEU A 71 11.45 9.36 2.91
C LEU A 71 10.84 10.12 1.73
N GLY A 72 10.52 11.40 1.91
CA GLY A 72 9.97 12.27 0.87
C GLY A 72 8.53 11.91 0.48
N VAL A 73 7.76 11.28 1.38
CA VAL A 73 6.35 10.93 1.16
C VAL A 73 5.49 11.72 2.13
N THR A 74 4.58 12.55 1.65
CA THR A 74 3.65 13.29 2.52
C THR A 74 2.22 13.17 2.02
N ARG A 75 1.23 13.41 2.88
CA ARG A 75 -0.18 13.42 2.43
C ARG A 75 -0.44 14.54 1.43
N TYR A 76 0.12 15.72 1.72
CA TYR A 76 -0.03 16.92 0.90
C TYR A 76 1.35 17.46 0.53
N GLY A 77 1.43 18.06 -0.67
CA GLY A 77 2.67 18.69 -1.14
C GLY A 77 2.99 20.01 -0.42
N PRO A 78 4.21 20.54 -0.62
CA PRO A 78 5.23 20.03 -1.54
C PRO A 78 6.11 18.91 -0.93
N SER A 79 6.29 17.81 -1.66
CA SER A 79 7.26 16.74 -1.38
C SER A 79 7.53 15.93 -2.65
N LEU A 80 8.47 14.98 -2.61
CA LEU A 80 8.79 14.14 -3.77
C LEU A 80 7.61 13.24 -4.18
N ARG A 81 6.90 12.69 -3.18
CA ARG A 81 5.74 11.83 -3.36
C ARG A 81 4.60 12.36 -2.50
N THR A 82 3.45 12.60 -3.13
CA THR A 82 2.24 12.98 -2.40
C THR A 82 1.14 11.94 -2.60
N HIS A 83 0.14 11.95 -1.72
CA HIS A 83 -1.08 11.15 -1.88
C HIS A 83 -0.80 9.67 -2.17
N ILE A 84 0.10 9.06 -1.40
CA ILE A 84 0.32 7.62 -1.45
C ILE A 84 -0.75 6.96 -0.58
N LEU A 85 -1.73 6.35 -1.25
CA LEU A 85 -2.95 5.85 -0.61
C LEU A 85 -2.95 4.32 -0.55
N ILE A 86 -3.70 3.79 0.41
CA ILE A 86 -4.20 2.41 0.39
C ILE A 86 -5.59 2.46 -0.24
N HIS A 87 -5.78 1.85 -1.41
CA HIS A 87 -7.09 1.84 -2.08
C HIS A 87 -7.33 0.54 -2.87
N LYS A 88 -8.58 0.35 -3.31
CA LYS A 88 -8.97 -0.79 -4.12
C LYS A 88 -8.34 -0.72 -5.51
N ALA A 89 -7.60 -1.76 -5.90
CA ALA A 89 -7.14 -2.08 -7.24
C ALA A 89 -6.64 -3.54 -7.23
N ASN A 90 -6.49 -4.18 -8.39
CA ASN A 90 -6.02 -5.57 -8.45
C ASN A 90 -4.64 -5.72 -9.09
N SER A 91 -4.28 -4.85 -10.03
CA SER A 91 -3.04 -4.97 -10.80
C SER A 91 -2.07 -3.80 -10.56
N PRO A 92 -0.75 -4.00 -10.71
CA PRO A 92 0.23 -2.92 -10.62
C PRO A 92 -0.03 -1.78 -11.60
N LYS A 93 -0.58 -2.05 -12.79
CA LYS A 93 -0.86 -1.03 -13.81
C LYS A 93 -2.01 -0.08 -13.45
N GLU A 94 -2.86 -0.46 -12.50
CA GLU A 94 -3.94 0.40 -11.99
C GLU A 94 -3.43 1.42 -10.95
N LEU A 95 -2.15 1.35 -10.59
CA LEU A 95 -1.54 2.14 -9.53
C LEU A 95 -0.51 3.14 -10.04
N GLU A 96 -0.45 4.29 -9.39
CA GLU A 96 0.56 5.32 -9.62
C GLU A 96 1.51 5.44 -8.40
N GLY A 97 1.77 4.30 -7.75
CA GLY A 97 2.63 4.19 -6.57
C GLY A 97 1.91 4.05 -5.22
N CYS A 98 0.57 4.04 -5.24
CA CYS A 98 -0.28 3.61 -4.14
C CYS A 98 -0.13 2.10 -3.84
N LEU A 99 -0.74 1.67 -2.73
CA LEU A 99 -0.80 0.28 -2.29
C LEU A 99 -2.22 -0.25 -2.46
N ALA A 100 -2.36 -1.46 -2.99
CA ALA A 100 -3.67 -2.11 -3.14
C ALA A 100 -3.73 -3.46 -2.43
N PRO A 101 -4.60 -3.62 -1.41
CA PRO A 101 -4.74 -4.88 -0.70
C PRO A 101 -5.58 -5.89 -1.51
N GLY A 102 -5.34 -7.18 -1.30
CA GLY A 102 -6.19 -8.26 -1.78
C GLY A 102 -6.11 -9.50 -0.89
N VAL A 103 -7.07 -10.40 -1.07
CA VAL A 103 -7.22 -11.59 -0.23
C VAL A 103 -6.10 -12.60 -0.50
N ASP A 104 -5.73 -12.73 -1.77
CA ASP A 104 -4.66 -13.63 -2.23
C ASP A 104 -3.98 -13.04 -3.47
N PHE A 105 -2.87 -13.62 -3.89
CA PHE A 105 -2.26 -13.38 -5.20
C PHE A 105 -2.99 -14.16 -6.29
N GLY A 106 -2.94 -13.65 -7.52
CA GLY A 106 -3.53 -14.33 -8.66
C GLY A 106 -2.96 -13.83 -9.98
N PHE A 107 -3.47 -14.38 -11.07
CA PHE A 107 -3.15 -13.98 -12.42
C PHE A 107 -4.43 -13.59 -13.15
N VAL A 108 -4.61 -12.29 -13.40
CA VAL A 108 -5.86 -11.71 -13.93
C VAL A 108 -5.53 -10.88 -15.16
N GLY A 109 -6.25 -11.11 -16.26
CA GLY A 109 -6.09 -10.28 -17.46
C GLY A 109 -4.69 -10.33 -18.08
N GLY A 110 -3.95 -11.42 -17.89
CA GLY A 110 -2.61 -11.60 -18.45
C GLY A 110 -1.46 -11.07 -17.59
N GLU A 111 -1.71 -10.69 -16.34
CA GLU A 111 -0.66 -10.22 -15.43
C GLU A 111 -0.86 -10.71 -13.99
N TRP A 112 0.23 -10.68 -13.22
CA TRP A 112 0.21 -10.93 -11.79
C TRP A 112 -0.49 -9.80 -11.03
N ALA A 113 -1.44 -10.19 -10.19
CA ALA A 113 -2.38 -9.31 -9.52
C ALA A 113 -2.66 -9.81 -8.09
N VAL A 114 -3.44 -9.03 -7.34
CA VAL A 114 -4.16 -9.51 -6.16
C VAL A 114 -5.62 -9.76 -6.48
N MET A 115 -6.24 -10.67 -5.74
CA MET A 115 -7.62 -11.10 -5.91
C MET A 115 -8.52 -10.45 -4.84
N ASN A 116 -9.75 -10.09 -5.25
CA ASN A 116 -10.80 -9.61 -4.35
C ASN A 116 -10.38 -8.41 -3.48
N SER A 117 -9.84 -7.35 -4.11
CA SER A 117 -9.34 -6.17 -3.39
C SER A 117 -10.40 -5.44 -2.57
N THR A 118 -11.67 -5.44 -3.01
CA THR A 118 -12.77 -4.86 -2.22
C THR A 118 -12.94 -5.53 -0.86
N ALA A 119 -12.91 -6.87 -0.80
CA ALA A 119 -13.04 -7.57 0.47
C ALA A 119 -11.84 -7.28 1.39
N ALA A 120 -10.61 -7.39 0.87
CA ALA A 120 -9.41 -7.13 1.65
C ALA A 120 -9.31 -5.68 2.13
N PHE A 121 -9.68 -4.73 1.26
CA PHE A 121 -9.74 -3.31 1.61
C PHE A 121 -10.75 -3.07 2.75
N ASN A 122 -11.98 -3.58 2.63
CA ASN A 122 -13.00 -3.40 3.66
C ASN A 122 -12.58 -4.02 5.00
N SER A 123 -11.98 -5.21 4.98
CA SER A 123 -11.43 -5.85 6.19
C SER A 123 -10.32 -5.02 6.82
N LEU A 124 -9.39 -4.48 6.02
CA LEU A 124 -8.32 -3.62 6.52
C LEU A 124 -8.85 -2.29 7.07
N MET A 125 -9.83 -1.66 6.41
CA MET A 125 -10.45 -0.43 6.90
C MET A 125 -11.21 -0.66 8.22
N ALA A 126 -11.93 -1.77 8.32
CA ALA A 126 -12.60 -2.18 9.57
C ALA A 126 -11.59 -2.45 10.68
N GLU A 127 -10.47 -3.10 10.36
CA GLU A 127 -9.39 -3.33 11.32
C GLU A 127 -8.73 -2.03 11.76
N LEU A 128 -8.51 -1.06 10.87
CA LEU A 128 -7.93 0.24 11.21
C LEU A 128 -8.92 1.11 12.02
N ALA A 129 -10.22 0.99 11.76
CA ALA A 129 -11.32 1.61 12.50
C ALA A 129 -11.26 3.16 12.56
N GLY A 130 -10.76 3.80 11.50
CA GLY A 130 -10.65 5.26 11.45
C GLY A 130 -9.55 5.87 12.33
N GLU A 131 -8.69 5.05 12.92
CA GLU A 131 -7.61 5.50 13.80
C GLU A 131 -6.24 5.50 13.11
N PRO A 132 -5.34 6.45 13.44
CA PRO A 132 -3.96 6.40 12.96
C PRO A 132 -3.24 5.11 13.34
N ALA A 133 -2.33 4.67 12.47
CA ALA A 133 -1.53 3.47 12.65
C ALA A 133 -0.09 3.66 12.13
N ASN A 134 0.79 2.72 12.45
CA ASN A 134 2.16 2.68 11.93
C ASN A 134 2.31 1.55 10.92
N LEU A 135 3.12 1.79 9.89
CA LEU A 135 3.51 0.81 8.90
C LEU A 135 5.04 0.80 8.76
N THR A 136 5.64 -0.37 8.92
CA THR A 136 7.05 -0.59 8.58
C THR A 136 7.12 -1.41 7.30
N ILE A 137 7.81 -0.89 6.30
CA ILE A 137 8.02 -1.55 5.02
C ILE A 137 9.44 -2.09 4.98
N VAL A 138 9.59 -3.39 4.72
CA VAL A 138 10.87 -4.09 4.62
C VAL A 138 10.88 -5.01 3.42
N LYS A 139 12.06 -5.24 2.85
CA LYS A 139 12.27 -6.38 1.93
C LYS A 139 12.20 -7.70 2.70
N ASP A 140 11.47 -8.67 2.13
CA ASP A 140 11.45 -10.07 2.60
C ASP A 140 12.75 -10.82 2.27
#